data_AF-A0A6P1BFN2-F1
#
_entry.id   AF-A0A6P1BFN2-F1
#
_cell.length_a   1.000
_cell.length_b   1.000
_cell.length_c   1.000
_cell.angle_alpha   90.00
_cell.angle_beta   90.00
_cell.angle_gamma   90.00
#
_symmetry.space_group_name_H-M   'P 1'
#
loop_
_entity.id
_entity.type
_entity.pdbx_description
1 polymer ?
#
loop_
_entity_poly.entity_id
_entity_poly.type
_entity_poly.pdbx_seq_one_letter_code
_entity_poly.pdbx_strand_id
1 'polypeptide(L)' 'MSNSTWTEFLRCPRCQRTGHAQLSEVTPFRNRIDLIPEGFEIRRDERSSDFQRATCRVPVLP' A
#
# COMPACT_ATOMS: atom_id res chain seq x y z
N MET A 1 -3.79 -16.40 17.29
CA MET A 1 -2.89 -15.78 16.29
C MET A 1 -3.02 -14.28 16.46
N SER A 2 -1.93 -13.59 16.77
CA SER A 2 -1.93 -12.13 16.84
C SER A 2 -2.05 -11.59 15.41
N ASN A 3 -3.17 -10.96 15.08
CA ASN A 3 -3.28 -10.22 13.82
C ASN A 3 -2.38 -8.98 13.96
N SER A 4 -1.17 -9.08 13.43
CA SER A 4 -0.20 -7.99 13.41
C SER A 4 -0.76 -6.88 12.51
N THR A 5 -0.95 -5.68 13.06
CA THR A 5 -1.32 -4.49 12.27
C THR A 5 -0.10 -3.56 12.24
N TRP A 6 0.23 -3.04 11.06
CA TRP A 6 1.31 -2.06 10.90
C TRP A 6 0.92 -0.96 9.92
N THR A 7 1.66 0.14 10.02
CA THR A 7 1.56 1.27 9.10
C THR A 7 2.70 1.20 8.11
N GLU A 8 2.38 1.29 6.82
CA GLU A 8 3.34 1.35 5.73
C GLU A 8 3.38 2.79 5.19
N PHE A 9 4.58 3.35 5.12
CA PHE A 9 4.80 4.71 4.63
C PHE A 9 4.94 4.64 3.12
N LEU A 10 4.14 5.40 2.38
CA LEU A 10 4.18 5.38 0.92
C LEU A 10 4.76 6.69 0.41
N ARG A 11 5.67 6.62 -0.55
CA ARG A 11 6.23 7.79 -1.23
C ARG A 11 6.20 7.62 -2.74
N CYS A 12 5.52 8.55 -3.43
CA CYS A 12 5.56 8.59 -4.89
C CYS A 12 6.93 9.10 -5.37
N PRO A 13 7.70 8.35 -6.16
CA PRO A 13 9.01 8.79 -6.64
C PRO A 13 8.92 9.97 -7.63
N ARG A 14 7.77 10.14 -8.30
CA ARG A 14 7.58 11.17 -9.33
C ARG A 14 7.18 12.54 -8.77
N CYS A 15 6.16 12.57 -7.91
CA CYS A 15 5.64 13.83 -7.36
C CYS A 15 6.00 14.04 -5.88
N GLN A 16 6.74 13.11 -5.27
CA GLN A 16 7.22 13.18 -3.89
C GLN A 16 6.11 13.22 -2.83
N ARG A 17 4.84 13.07 -3.23
CA ARG A 17 3.71 13.00 -2.31
C ARG A 17 3.79 11.73 -1.47
N THR A 18 3.59 11.89 -0.17
CA THR A 18 3.62 10.82 0.81
C THR A 18 2.22 10.44 1.27
N GLY A 19 2.08 9.26 1.87
CA GLY A 19 0.85 8.75 2.44
C GLY A 19 1.15 7.64 3.44
N HIS A 20 0.15 7.26 4.24
CA HIS A 20 0.26 6.17 5.20
C HIS A 20 -0.83 5.16 4.88
N ALA A 21 -0.45 3.93 4.58
CA ALA A 21 -1.37 2.82 4.45
C ALA A 21 -1.38 2.02 5.76
N GLN A 22 -2.53 1.44 6.09
CA GLN A 22 -2.66 0.54 7.23
C GLN A 22 -2.91 -0.87 6.72
N LEU A 23 -2.12 -1.82 7.20
CA LEU A 23 -2.21 -3.22 6.82
C LEU A 23 -2.36 -4.09 8.07
N SER A 24 -3.07 -5.21 7.91
CA SER A 24 -3.16 -6.27 8.90
C SER A 24 -2.82 -7.62 8.29
N GLU A 25 -2.10 -8.45 9.06
CA GLU A 25 -1.83 -9.84 8.69
C GLU A 25 -3.10 -10.68 8.93
N VAL A 26 -3.58 -11.35 7.88
CA VAL A 26 -4.74 -12.26 7.96
C VAL A 26 -4.28 -13.71 8.09
N THR A 27 -3.27 -14.09 7.32
CA THR A 27 -2.53 -15.35 7.42
C THR A 27 -1.08 -15.09 7.03
N PRO A 28 -0.12 -15.98 7.36
CA PRO A 28 1.25 -15.83 6.88
C PRO A 28 1.29 -15.57 5.37
N PHE A 29 2.05 -14.55 4.95
CA PHE A 29 2.18 -14.08 3.56
C PHE A 29 0.91 -13.50 2.92
N ARG A 30 -0.16 -13.28 3.68
CA ARG A 30 -1.41 -12.69 3.18
C ARG A 30 -1.84 -11.52 4.07
N ASN A 31 -1.63 -10.33 3.52
CA ASN A 31 -1.95 -9.07 4.19
C ASN A 31 -3.28 -8.54 3.66
N ARG A 32 -4.06 -7.91 4.53
CA ARG A 32 -5.22 -7.11 4.17
C ARG A 32 -4.86 -5.64 4.28
N ILE A 33 -5.28 -4.85 3.30
CA ILE A 33 -5.14 -3.40 3.34
C ILE A 33 -6.40 -2.85 4.01
N ASP A 34 -6.24 -2.26 5.19
CA ASP A 34 -7.32 -1.68 5.98
C ASP A 34 -7.56 -0.21 5.62
N LEU A 35 -6.52 0.51 5.23
CA LEU A 35 -6.61 1.92 4.84
C LEU A 35 -5.67 2.24 3.67
N ILE A 36 -6.22 2.95 2.67
CA ILE A 36 -5.47 3.50 1.54
C ILE A 36 -5.43 5.03 1.70
N PRO A 37 -4.25 5.67 1.67
CA PRO A 37 -4.15 7.12 1.79
C PRO A 37 -4.72 7.83 0.56
N GLU A 38 -5.22 9.05 0.76
CA GLU A 38 -5.91 9.82 -0.28
C GLU A 38 -5.05 10.02 -1.54
N GLY A 39 -5.62 9.64 -2.70
CA GLY A 39 -5.00 9.73 -4.02
C GLY A 39 -3.92 8.67 -4.29
N PHE A 40 -3.78 7.69 -3.41
CA PHE A 40 -3.11 6.43 -3.71
C PHE A 40 -4.18 5.38 -4.05
N GLU A 41 -3.79 4.35 -4.78
CA GLU A 41 -4.64 3.25 -5.18
C GLU A 41 -3.85 1.94 -5.22
N ILE A 42 -4.56 0.82 -5.21
CA ILE A 42 -3.94 -0.50 -5.30
C ILE A 42 -3.89 -0.93 -6.76
N ARG A 43 -2.70 -1.28 -7.23
CA ARG A 43 -2.51 -2.01 -8.47
C ARG A 43 -2.43 -3.48 -8.14
N ARG A 44 -3.44 -4.25 -8.56
CA ARG A 44 -3.38 -5.72 -8.50
C ARG A 44 -2.73 -6.23 -9.77
N ASP A 45 -1.65 -6.97 -9.63
CA ASP A 45 -1.13 -7.82 -10.70
C ASP A 45 -1.39 -9.30 -10.39
N GLU A 46 -0.98 -10.20 -11.29
CA GLU A 46 -1.22 -11.64 -11.14
C GLU A 46 -0.47 -12.27 -9.95
N ARG A 47 0.50 -11.56 -9.35
CA ARG A 47 1.41 -12.10 -8.32
C ARG A 47 1.29 -11.37 -6.97
N SER A 48 0.96 -10.08 -6.96
CA SER A 48 0.89 -9.24 -5.77
C SER A 48 -0.05 -8.03 -5.93
N SER A 49 -0.33 -7.38 -4.81
CA SER A 49 -0.98 -6.07 -4.77
C SER A 49 0.07 -5.04 -4.38
N ASP A 50 0.32 -4.07 -5.26
CA ASP A 50 1.23 -2.96 -5.00
C ASP A 50 0.45 -1.65 -4.82
N PHE A 51 1.04 -0.69 -4.11
CA PHE A 51 0.53 0.67 -4.06
C PHE A 51 1.03 1.50 -5.25
N GLN A 52 0.16 2.32 -5.82
CA GLN A 52 0.52 3.32 -6.83
C GLN A 52 -0.13 4.67 -6.53
N ARG A 53 0.45 5.75 -7.07
CA ARG A 53 -0.16 7.08 -6.99
C ARG A 53 -1.18 7.24 -8.11
N ALA A 54 -2.45 7.49 -7.79
CA ALA A 54 -3.55 7.56 -8.77
C ALA A 54 -3.29 8.58 -9.91
N THR A 55 -2.70 9.72 -9.57
CA THR A 55 -2.40 10.78 -10.54
C THR A 55 -1.17 10.51 -11.40
N CYS A 56 -0.14 9.89 -10.82
CA CYS A 56 1.13 9.68 -11.51
C CYS A 56 1.18 8.33 -12.23
N ARG A 57 0.31 7.38 -11.84
CA ARG A 57 0.25 6.00 -12.30
C ARG A 57 1.61 5.30 -12.25
N VAL A 58 2.37 5.60 -11.19
CA VAL A 58 3.67 4.95 -10.92
C VAL A 58 3.59 4.21 -9.60
N PRO A 59 4.28 3.07 -9.47
CA PRO A 59 4.47 2.40 -8.18
C PRO A 59 5.07 3.36 -7.16
N VAL A 60 4.60 3.27 -5.92
CA VAL A 60 5.16 4.04 -4.81
C VAL A 60 6.15 3.18 -4.05
N LEU A 61 7.10 3.85 -3.42
CA LEU A 61 8.11 3.20 -2.60
C LEU A 61 7.60 3.13 -1.15
N PRO A 62 7.81 2.00 -0.44
CA PRO A 62 7.67 1.95 1.01
C PRO A 62 8.74 2.77 1.75
#